data_AF-D0FHA1-F1
#
_entry.id   AF-D0FHA1-F1
#
_cell.length_a   1.000
_cell.length_b   1.000
_cell.length_c   1.000
_cell.angle_alpha   90.00
_cell.angle_beta   90.00
_cell.angle_gamma   90.00
#
_symmetry.space_group_name_H-M   'P 1'
#
loop_
_entity.id
_entity.type
_entity.pdbx_description
1 polymer ?
#
loop_
_entity_poly.entity_id
_entity_poly.type
_entity_poly.pdbx_seq_one_letter_code
_entity_poly.pdbx_strand_id
1 'polypeptide(L)'
;MALGGSLVLVLVLMTVAPPRTGAVPVPEALRALPGARGCHLAQFKSLSPQALQAFKRAKDAFEESLLEDWNCSSRIFPRSRDLKQLQVWERPVALEAEVALTLSVLGSLANSSLHSSLDQPLHTLRHIHAQLQACVPAQPMAGPRPRGRLHHWLHRLQEAQKKEPQSCLEASVMFNLFRLLTRDLKCVASGDLCV
;
A
#
# COMPACT_ATOMS: atom_id res chain seq x y z
N MET A 1 -75.66 47.57 -15.61
CA MET A 1 -74.33 48.18 -15.45
C MET A 1 -73.69 47.57 -14.20
N ALA A 2 -72.65 46.73 -14.42
CA ALA A 2 -71.51 46.37 -13.54
C ALA A 2 -71.77 45.79 -12.12
N LEU A 3 -71.44 44.50 -11.85
CA LEU A 3 -70.11 43.96 -11.44
C LEU A 3 -69.67 44.58 -10.09
N GLY A 4 -69.59 43.88 -8.96
CA GLY A 4 -69.02 42.55 -8.70
C GLY A 4 -67.98 42.71 -7.57
N GLY A 5 -67.75 41.68 -6.76
CA GLY A 5 -66.57 41.62 -5.89
C GLY A 5 -66.84 41.13 -4.47
N SER A 6 -66.86 39.81 -4.28
CA SER A 6 -66.67 39.20 -2.96
C SER A 6 -65.23 39.47 -2.50
N LEU A 7 -65.08 40.07 -1.31
CA LEU A 7 -63.78 40.30 -0.69
C LEU A 7 -63.34 39.00 0.02
N VAL A 8 -62.52 38.18 -0.65
CA VAL A 8 -61.89 37.01 -0.04
C VAL A 8 -60.67 37.47 0.75
N LEU A 9 -60.71 37.31 2.08
CA LEU A 9 -59.57 37.56 2.97
C LEU A 9 -58.58 36.39 2.86
N VAL A 10 -57.47 36.56 2.14
CA VAL A 10 -56.41 35.55 2.05
C VAL A 10 -55.47 35.70 3.25
N LEU A 11 -55.52 34.73 4.17
CA LEU A 11 -54.54 34.57 5.25
C LEU A 11 -53.24 33.99 4.67
N VAL A 12 -52.21 34.81 4.54
CA VAL A 12 -50.85 34.36 4.20
C VAL A 12 -50.12 34.00 5.48
N LEU A 13 -49.97 32.70 5.77
CA LEU A 13 -49.07 32.21 6.82
C LEU A 13 -47.63 32.29 6.32
N MET A 14 -46.87 33.26 6.83
CA MET A 14 -45.42 33.30 6.68
C MET A 14 -44.78 32.45 7.77
N THR A 15 -44.41 31.21 7.44
CA THR A 15 -43.59 30.37 8.33
C THR A 15 -42.15 30.86 8.29
N VAL A 16 -41.73 31.61 9.32
CA VAL A 16 -40.33 31.94 9.54
C VAL A 16 -39.61 30.67 10.03
N ALA A 17 -38.79 30.07 9.19
CA ALA A 17 -37.90 28.99 9.61
C ALA A 17 -36.78 29.57 10.51
N PRO A 18 -36.50 28.97 11.68
CA PRO A 18 -35.40 29.44 12.51
C PRO A 18 -34.04 29.19 11.81
N PRO A 19 -33.02 30.03 12.09
CA PRO A 19 -31.69 29.81 11.53
C PRO A 19 -31.17 28.46 12.02
N ARG A 20 -30.84 27.57 11.08
CA ARG A 20 -30.12 26.34 11.39
C ARG A 20 -28.77 26.72 11.98
N THR A 21 -28.59 26.52 13.28
CA THR A 21 -27.28 26.41 13.90
C THR A 21 -26.56 25.28 13.19
N GLY A 22 -25.66 25.64 12.27
CA GLY A 22 -24.76 24.70 11.62
C GLY A 22 -23.78 24.17 12.65
N ALA A 23 -24.17 23.15 13.39
CA ALA A 23 -23.21 22.21 13.92
C ALA A 23 -22.57 21.56 12.70
N VAL A 24 -21.35 21.99 12.36
CA VAL A 24 -20.50 21.31 11.38
C VAL A 24 -20.46 19.85 11.82
N PRO A 25 -20.96 18.90 11.02
CA PRO A 25 -20.69 17.51 11.30
C PRO A 25 -19.19 17.36 11.15
N VAL A 26 -18.49 17.18 12.28
CA VAL A 26 -17.19 16.51 12.27
C VAL A 26 -17.40 15.26 11.43
N PRO A 27 -16.60 14.99 10.38
CA PRO A 27 -16.73 13.77 9.60
C PRO A 27 -16.58 12.59 10.56
N GLU A 28 -17.73 12.07 10.94
CA GLU A 28 -17.85 10.92 11.81
C GLU A 28 -17.19 9.78 11.06
N ALA A 29 -16.15 9.29 11.70
CA ALA A 29 -15.22 8.24 11.31
C ALA A 29 -15.62 7.40 10.08
N LEU A 30 -14.61 7.22 9.22
CA LEU A 30 -14.38 6.19 8.19
C LEU A 30 -14.71 4.71 8.59
N ARG A 31 -15.62 4.45 9.52
CA ARG A 31 -15.96 3.10 10.00
C ARG A 31 -16.86 2.29 9.07
N ALA A 32 -17.22 2.81 7.90
CA ALA A 32 -18.01 2.03 6.95
C ALA A 32 -17.57 2.32 5.51
N LEU A 33 -16.36 1.88 5.14
CA LEU A 33 -16.10 1.53 3.75
C LEU A 33 -16.70 0.12 3.51
N PRO A 34 -17.77 -0.03 2.71
CA PRO A 34 -18.28 -1.33 2.31
C PRO A 34 -17.30 -1.91 1.28
N GLY A 35 -16.23 -2.53 1.75
CA GLY A 35 -15.17 -3.10 0.91
C GLY A 35 -14.15 -3.98 1.65
N ALA A 36 -14.06 -3.90 2.98
CA ALA A 36 -13.03 -4.61 3.76
C ALA A 36 -13.32 -6.11 4.03
N ARG A 37 -14.19 -6.77 3.27
CA ARG A 37 -14.31 -8.25 3.34
C ARG A 37 -13.10 -8.85 2.62
N GLY A 38 -12.02 -9.15 3.36
CA GLY A 38 -10.83 -9.80 2.82
C GLY A 38 -9.49 -9.11 3.14
N CYS A 39 -9.50 -7.92 3.74
CA CYS A 39 -8.27 -7.25 4.16
C CYS A 39 -7.81 -7.76 5.53
N HIS A 40 -7.09 -8.88 5.58
CA HIS A 40 -6.66 -9.53 6.83
C HIS A 40 -5.14 -9.48 7.02
N LEU A 41 -4.60 -8.30 7.34
CA LEU A 41 -3.15 -8.12 7.53
C LEU A 41 -2.65 -8.37 8.95
N ALA A 42 -3.55 -8.50 9.94
CA ALA A 42 -3.17 -8.65 11.34
C ALA A 42 -2.25 -9.86 11.59
N GLN A 43 -2.42 -10.93 10.82
CA GLN A 43 -1.58 -12.14 10.88
C GLN A 43 -0.12 -11.88 10.46
N PHE A 44 0.16 -10.79 9.74
CA PHE A 44 1.51 -10.44 9.29
C PHE A 44 2.25 -9.45 10.21
N LYS A 45 1.73 -9.19 11.42
CA LYS A 45 2.50 -8.49 12.47
C LYS A 45 3.80 -9.21 12.80
N SER A 46 3.82 -10.53 12.63
CA SER A 46 5.00 -11.39 12.71
C SER A 46 4.84 -12.57 11.77
N LEU A 47 5.89 -12.88 11.01
CA LEU A 47 5.95 -14.13 10.25
C LEU A 47 6.39 -15.28 11.16
N SER A 48 6.03 -16.51 10.79
CA SER A 48 6.47 -17.68 11.54
C SER A 48 8.01 -17.84 11.47
N PRO A 49 8.65 -18.40 12.50
CA PRO A 49 10.09 -18.67 12.48
C PRO A 49 10.50 -19.53 11.28
N GLN A 50 9.67 -20.49 10.89
CA GLN A 50 9.90 -21.34 9.72
C GLN A 50 9.93 -20.52 8.42
N ALA A 51 9.00 -19.57 8.25
CA ALA A 51 8.99 -18.70 7.08
C ALA A 51 10.24 -17.81 7.04
N LEU A 52 10.61 -17.19 8.17
CA LEU A 52 11.81 -16.36 8.27
C LEU A 52 13.09 -17.16 7.99
N GLN A 53 13.17 -18.40 8.45
CA GLN A 53 14.30 -19.28 8.17
C GLN A 53 14.40 -19.61 6.68
N ALA A 54 13.28 -19.82 5.99
CA ALA A 54 13.28 -20.05 4.54
C ALA A 54 13.80 -18.82 3.78
N PHE A 55 13.34 -17.61 4.15
CA PHE A 55 13.87 -16.36 3.60
C PHE A 55 15.36 -16.17 3.91
N LYS A 56 15.81 -16.56 5.11
CA LYS A 56 17.23 -16.51 5.47
C LYS A 56 18.05 -17.40 4.56
N ARG A 57 17.67 -18.67 4.37
CA ARG A 57 18.38 -19.60 3.49
C ARG A 57 18.45 -19.10 2.06
N ALA A 58 17.36 -18.54 1.54
CA ALA A 58 17.33 -17.95 0.20
C ALA A 58 18.29 -16.77 0.06
N LYS A 59 18.34 -15.90 1.08
CA LYS A 59 19.27 -14.79 1.13
C LYS A 59 20.73 -15.27 1.23
N ASP A 60 21.01 -16.21 2.12
CA ASP A 60 22.35 -16.78 2.30
C ASP A 60 22.85 -17.40 0.97
N ALA A 61 22.01 -18.21 0.31
CA ALA A 61 22.33 -18.83 -0.98
C ALA A 61 22.56 -17.79 -2.09
N PHE A 62 21.80 -16.69 -2.09
CA PHE A 62 22.03 -15.59 -3.03
C PHE A 62 23.38 -14.91 -2.76
N GLU A 63 23.70 -14.62 -1.50
CA GLU A 63 24.97 -14.01 -1.11
C GLU A 63 26.16 -14.91 -1.48
N GLU A 64 26.03 -16.23 -1.35
CA GLU A 64 27.04 -17.21 -1.80
C GLU A 64 27.19 -17.25 -3.32
N SER A 65 26.11 -17.04 -4.07
CA SER A 65 26.11 -17.03 -5.54
C SER A 65 26.55 -15.69 -6.16
N LEU A 66 26.75 -14.66 -5.34
CA LEU A 66 27.06 -13.31 -5.80
C LEU A 66 28.54 -13.22 -6.22
N LEU A 67 28.81 -13.58 -7.48
CA LEU A 67 30.17 -13.63 -8.03
C LEU A 67 30.62 -12.29 -8.63
N GLU A 68 29.69 -11.41 -9.01
CA GLU A 68 29.99 -10.13 -9.65
C GLU A 68 29.55 -8.95 -8.77
N ASP A 69 30.32 -7.87 -8.84
CA ASP A 69 29.92 -6.59 -8.27
C ASP A 69 28.65 -6.10 -8.96
N TRP A 70 27.60 -5.88 -8.17
CA TRP A 70 26.37 -5.25 -8.62
C TRP A 70 26.47 -3.75 -8.37
N ASN A 71 26.27 -2.94 -9.39
CA ASN A 71 26.20 -1.50 -9.23
C ASN A 71 24.84 -0.98 -9.69
N CYS A 72 24.30 -0.07 -8.90
CA CYS A 72 23.05 0.62 -9.19
C CYS A 72 23.35 2.08 -9.49
N SER A 73 22.78 2.62 -10.56
CA SER A 73 22.82 4.06 -10.84
C SER A 73 22.15 4.86 -9.73
N SER A 74 21.13 4.26 -9.10
CA SER A 74 20.40 4.84 -7.99
C SER A 74 19.98 3.80 -6.95
N ARG A 75 19.86 4.20 -5.69
CA ARG A 75 19.31 3.31 -4.65
C ARG A 75 17.81 3.14 -4.82
N ILE A 76 17.40 1.93 -5.21
CA ILE A 76 16.01 1.50 -5.38
C ILE A 76 15.24 1.59 -4.07
N PHE A 77 15.84 1.09 -2.99
CA PHE A 77 15.30 1.14 -1.62
C PHE A 77 16.19 1.99 -0.71
N PRO A 78 16.03 3.33 -0.66
CA PRO A 78 16.81 4.18 0.24
C PRO A 78 16.67 3.75 1.70
N ARG A 79 17.74 3.89 2.50
CA ARG A 79 17.68 3.57 3.95
C ARG A 79 16.81 4.56 4.74
N SER A 80 16.73 5.80 4.29
CA SER A 80 15.87 6.85 4.86
C SER A 80 14.38 6.63 4.62
N ARG A 81 14.04 5.62 3.81
CA ARG A 81 12.69 5.27 3.46
C ARG A 81 12.02 4.56 4.65
N ASP A 82 10.95 5.18 5.14
CA ASP A 82 10.15 4.67 6.25
C ASP A 82 8.66 4.88 5.94
N LEU A 83 7.87 3.80 6.01
CA LEU A 83 6.42 3.84 5.79
C LEU A 83 5.72 4.77 6.78
N LYS A 84 6.30 5.02 7.96
CA LYS A 84 5.76 5.96 8.94
C LYS A 84 5.67 7.39 8.41
N GLN A 85 6.48 7.74 7.42
CA GLN A 85 6.45 9.05 6.75
C GLN A 85 5.25 9.21 5.80
N LEU A 86 4.55 8.12 5.49
CA LEU A 86 3.34 8.11 4.68
C LEU A 86 2.09 8.10 5.57
N GLN A 87 0.99 8.61 5.03
CA GLN A 87 -0.32 8.49 5.68
C GLN A 87 -0.70 7.03 5.81
N VAL A 88 -1.49 6.67 6.82
CA VAL A 88 -1.79 5.27 7.15
C VAL A 88 -2.39 4.52 5.95
N TRP A 89 -3.26 5.15 5.17
CA TRP A 89 -3.87 4.56 3.97
C TRP A 89 -2.89 4.41 2.78
N GLU A 90 -1.80 5.20 2.74
CA GLU A 90 -0.78 5.13 1.68
C GLU A 90 0.20 3.98 1.91
N ARG A 91 0.38 3.55 3.16
CA ARG A 91 1.38 2.52 3.54
C ARG A 91 1.14 1.17 2.85
N PRO A 92 -0.09 0.61 2.80
CA PRO A 92 -0.36 -0.60 2.03
C PRO A 92 -0.04 -0.45 0.54
N VAL A 93 -0.32 0.72 -0.06
CA VAL A 93 -0.05 0.99 -1.48
C VAL A 93 1.45 0.98 -1.76
N ALA A 94 2.23 1.64 -0.91
CA ALA A 94 3.69 1.67 -1.04
C ALA A 94 4.32 0.28 -0.84
N LEU A 95 3.85 -0.47 0.17
CA LEU A 95 4.36 -1.81 0.45
C LEU A 95 3.96 -2.82 -0.63
N GLU A 96 2.73 -2.76 -1.14
CA GLU A 96 2.26 -3.62 -2.24
C GLU A 96 3.17 -3.47 -3.47
N ALA A 97 3.54 -2.24 -3.83
CA ALA A 97 4.46 -1.98 -4.94
C ALA A 97 5.88 -2.51 -4.68
N GLU A 98 6.39 -2.43 -3.45
CA GLU A 98 7.70 -3.03 -3.10
C GLU A 98 7.65 -4.57 -3.14
N VAL A 99 6.56 -5.17 -2.66
CA VAL A 99 6.35 -6.62 -2.70
C VAL A 99 6.19 -7.10 -4.13
N ALA A 100 5.45 -6.38 -4.98
CA ALA A 100 5.26 -6.71 -6.38
C ALA A 100 6.60 -6.68 -7.15
N LEU A 101 7.42 -5.65 -6.93
CA LEU A 101 8.79 -5.60 -7.48
C LEU A 101 9.63 -6.79 -7.01
N THR A 102 9.60 -7.06 -5.70
CA THR A 102 10.35 -8.18 -5.09
C THR A 102 9.92 -9.52 -5.70
N LEU A 103 8.61 -9.75 -5.86
CA LEU A 103 8.07 -10.96 -6.49
C LEU A 103 8.51 -11.11 -7.94
N SER A 104 8.49 -10.02 -8.72
CA SER A 104 8.92 -10.03 -10.11
C SER A 104 10.38 -10.45 -10.23
N VAL A 105 11.27 -9.80 -9.47
CA VAL A 105 12.72 -10.03 -9.52
C VAL A 105 13.11 -11.40 -8.94
N LEU A 106 12.54 -11.79 -7.79
CA LEU A 106 12.81 -13.12 -7.24
C LEU A 106 12.20 -14.23 -8.10
N GLY A 107 11.11 -13.95 -8.80
CA GLY A 107 10.49 -14.86 -9.76
C GLY A 107 11.39 -15.15 -10.96
N SER A 108 12.10 -14.14 -11.49
CA SER A 108 13.10 -14.36 -12.53
C SER A 108 14.32 -15.12 -12.03
N LEU A 109 14.78 -14.82 -10.80
CA LEU A 109 15.88 -15.55 -10.15
C LEU A 109 15.56 -17.02 -9.88
N ALA A 110 14.30 -17.37 -9.64
CA ALA A 110 13.91 -18.76 -9.44
C ALA A 110 14.05 -19.61 -10.71
N ASN A 111 14.31 -19.03 -11.88
CA ASN A 111 14.67 -19.79 -13.09
C ASN A 111 16.18 -20.10 -13.17
N SER A 112 16.94 -19.78 -12.11
CA SER A 112 18.38 -20.04 -11.98
C SER A 112 18.69 -21.13 -10.94
N SER A 113 19.96 -21.27 -10.55
CA SER A 113 20.42 -22.21 -9.51
C SER A 113 19.76 -21.98 -8.14
N LEU A 114 19.16 -20.81 -7.89
CA LEU A 114 18.49 -20.48 -6.63
C LEU A 114 17.05 -21.01 -6.50
N HIS A 115 16.53 -21.70 -7.52
CA HIS A 115 15.15 -22.21 -7.58
C HIS A 115 14.69 -22.87 -6.27
N SER A 116 15.43 -23.88 -5.81
CA SER A 116 15.07 -24.69 -4.63
C SER A 116 15.02 -23.89 -3.34
N SER A 117 15.78 -22.80 -3.24
CA SER A 117 15.80 -21.93 -2.07
C SER A 117 14.70 -20.87 -2.10
N LEU A 118 14.14 -20.57 -3.28
CA LEU A 118 13.15 -19.50 -3.49
C LEU A 118 11.69 -19.97 -3.52
N ASP A 119 11.39 -21.26 -3.68
CA ASP A 119 10.00 -21.76 -3.77
C ASP A 119 9.12 -21.33 -2.58
N GLN A 120 9.55 -21.64 -1.35
CA GLN A 120 8.81 -21.29 -0.14
C GLN A 120 8.76 -19.77 0.10
N PRO A 121 9.88 -19.01 -0.03
CA PRO A 121 9.86 -17.55 -0.03
C PRO A 121 8.86 -16.93 -1.02
N LEU A 122 8.86 -17.38 -2.27
CA LEU A 122 7.96 -16.87 -3.31
C LEU A 122 6.50 -17.22 -3.01
N HIS A 123 6.21 -18.43 -2.54
CA HIS A 123 4.86 -18.79 -2.11
C HIS A 123 4.37 -17.86 -0.99
N THR A 124 5.22 -17.59 0.01
CA THR A 124 4.89 -16.70 1.13
C THR A 124 4.69 -15.26 0.66
N LEU A 125 5.56 -14.74 -0.21
CA LEU A 125 5.43 -13.40 -0.77
C LEU A 125 4.16 -13.24 -1.62
N ARG A 126 3.77 -14.25 -2.41
CA ARG A 126 2.52 -14.22 -3.19
C ARG A 126 1.30 -14.16 -2.28
N HIS A 127 1.31 -14.91 -1.18
CA HIS A 127 0.24 -14.84 -0.18
C HIS A 127 0.15 -13.45 0.47
N ILE A 128 1.28 -12.88 0.88
CA ILE A 128 1.34 -11.51 1.41
C ILE A 128 0.81 -10.51 0.38
N HIS A 129 1.25 -10.62 -0.88
CA HIS A 129 0.84 -9.73 -1.97
C HIS A 129 -0.67 -9.78 -2.22
N ALA A 130 -1.26 -10.97 -2.31
CA ALA A 130 -2.71 -11.13 -2.48
C ALA A 130 -3.50 -10.49 -1.33
N GLN A 131 -3.03 -10.62 -0.09
CA GLN A 131 -3.66 -9.99 1.07
C GLN A 131 -3.49 -8.47 1.08
N LEU A 132 -2.33 -7.95 0.63
CA LEU A 132 -2.12 -6.51 0.46
C LEU A 132 -3.04 -5.94 -0.63
N GLN A 133 -3.20 -6.63 -1.76
CA GLN A 133 -4.10 -6.21 -2.84
C GLN A 133 -5.55 -6.10 -2.37
N ALA A 134 -6.00 -6.99 -1.49
CA ALA A 134 -7.33 -6.90 -0.89
C ALA A 134 -7.52 -5.68 0.04
N CYS A 135 -6.42 -5.06 0.50
CA CYS A 135 -6.41 -3.88 1.38
C CYS A 135 -6.17 -2.56 0.65
N VAL A 136 -5.60 -2.61 -0.55
CA VAL A 136 -5.37 -1.42 -1.36
C VAL A 136 -6.71 -1.01 -1.98
N PRO A 137 -7.21 0.23 -1.73
CA PRO A 137 -8.42 0.69 -2.37
C PRO A 137 -8.30 0.54 -3.88
N ALA A 138 -9.32 -0.03 -4.53
CA ALA A 138 -9.44 0.05 -5.98
C ALA A 138 -9.34 1.53 -6.34
N GLN A 139 -8.26 1.88 -7.06
CA GLN A 139 -7.91 3.27 -7.36
C GLN A 139 -9.16 3.96 -7.90
N PRO A 140 -9.77 4.93 -7.18
CA PRO A 140 -11.03 5.46 -7.65
C PRO A 140 -10.73 6.22 -8.94
N MET A 141 -11.53 6.02 -9.99
CA MET A 141 -11.42 6.82 -11.23
C MET A 141 -11.54 8.34 -10.95
N ALA A 142 -11.96 8.73 -9.74
CA ALA A 142 -12.04 10.10 -9.23
C ALA A 142 -11.24 10.37 -7.93
N GLY A 143 -10.34 9.47 -7.52
CA GLY A 143 -9.53 9.64 -6.31
C GLY A 143 -8.36 10.60 -6.54
N PRO A 144 -7.83 11.29 -5.49
CA PRO A 144 -6.62 12.06 -5.65
C PRO A 144 -5.49 11.15 -6.15
N ARG A 145 -4.89 11.49 -7.31
CA ARG A 145 -3.65 10.83 -7.75
C ARG A 145 -2.64 10.82 -6.60
N PRO A 146 -1.80 9.78 -6.47
CA PRO A 146 -0.69 9.81 -5.53
C PRO A 146 0.10 11.11 -5.78
N ARG A 147 0.24 11.94 -4.75
CA ARG A 147 1.03 13.18 -4.78
C ARG A 147 2.10 13.09 -3.69
N GLY A 148 3.15 13.91 -3.80
CA GLY A 148 4.19 14.00 -2.79
C GLY A 148 5.01 12.71 -2.64
N ARG A 149 5.18 12.23 -1.40
CA ARG A 149 6.11 11.14 -1.06
C ARG A 149 5.72 9.80 -1.69
N LEU A 150 4.44 9.43 -1.67
CA LEU A 150 3.97 8.19 -2.29
C LEU A 150 4.19 8.21 -3.80
N HIS A 151 3.96 9.33 -4.48
CA HIS A 151 4.21 9.44 -5.91
C HIS A 151 5.68 9.19 -6.26
N HIS A 152 6.58 9.91 -5.58
CA HIS A 152 8.03 9.74 -5.75
C HIS A 152 8.47 8.31 -5.44
N TRP A 153 7.83 7.69 -4.45
CA TRP A 153 8.10 6.33 -4.05
C TRP A 153 7.81 5.34 -5.16
N LEU A 154 6.60 5.39 -5.71
CA LEU A 154 6.13 4.50 -6.77
C LEU A 154 6.89 4.76 -8.08
N HIS A 155 7.08 6.04 -8.43
CA HIS A 155 7.84 6.43 -9.61
C HIS A 155 9.26 5.88 -9.57
N ARG A 156 9.96 5.93 -8.42
CA ARG A 156 11.30 5.34 -8.29
C ARG A 156 11.32 3.84 -8.55
N LEU A 157 10.35 3.09 -8.02
CA LEU A 157 10.28 1.64 -8.24
C LEU A 157 10.01 1.30 -9.70
N GLN A 158 9.19 2.11 -10.37
CA GLN A 158 8.92 1.97 -11.80
C GLN A 158 10.15 2.29 -12.65
N GLU A 159 10.86 3.37 -12.34
CA GLU A 159 12.06 3.76 -13.08
C GLU A 159 13.22 2.79 -12.86
N ALA A 160 13.35 2.22 -11.66
CA ALA A 160 14.34 1.20 -11.38
C ALA A 160 14.19 -0.02 -12.29
N GLN A 161 12.96 -0.49 -12.50
CA GLN A 161 12.68 -1.62 -13.40
C GLN A 161 13.05 -1.35 -14.86
N LYS A 162 13.06 -0.08 -15.29
CA LYS A 162 13.38 0.29 -16.67
C LYS A 162 14.85 0.59 -16.90
N LYS A 163 15.54 1.09 -15.87
CA LYS A 163 16.86 1.73 -16.00
C LYS A 163 17.99 1.00 -15.29
N GLU A 164 17.69 0.27 -14.23
CA GLU A 164 18.72 -0.42 -13.47
C GLU A 164 19.00 -1.80 -14.10
N PRO A 165 20.27 -2.25 -14.08
CA PRO A 165 20.60 -3.58 -14.56
C PRO A 165 19.96 -4.66 -13.68
N GLN A 166 19.75 -5.85 -14.25
CA GLN A 166 19.11 -6.97 -13.57
C GLN A 166 19.85 -7.35 -12.27
N SER A 167 21.18 -7.42 -12.28
CA SER A 167 21.99 -7.73 -11.10
C SER A 167 21.81 -6.71 -9.97
N CYS A 168 21.64 -5.42 -10.30
CA CYS A 168 21.31 -4.38 -9.32
C CYS A 168 19.92 -4.61 -8.69
N LEU A 169 18.92 -4.95 -9.51
CA LEU A 169 17.55 -5.22 -9.04
C LEU A 169 17.55 -6.40 -8.07
N GLU A 170 18.20 -7.49 -8.45
CA GLU A 170 18.33 -8.74 -7.68
C GLU A 170 18.98 -8.49 -6.32
N ALA A 171 20.14 -7.84 -6.31
CA ALA A 171 20.81 -7.47 -5.08
C ALA A 171 19.96 -6.51 -4.23
N SER A 172 19.37 -5.49 -4.84
CA SER A 172 18.55 -4.51 -4.13
C SER A 172 17.35 -5.14 -3.44
N VAL A 173 16.62 -6.06 -4.10
CA VAL A 173 15.47 -6.74 -3.48
C VAL A 173 15.93 -7.71 -2.40
N MET A 174 17.04 -8.44 -2.62
CA MET A 174 17.53 -9.42 -1.65
C MET A 174 18.03 -8.75 -0.37
N PHE A 175 18.80 -7.66 -0.49
CA PHE A 175 19.26 -6.89 0.67
C PHE A 175 18.14 -6.12 1.37
N ASN A 176 17.04 -5.81 0.68
CA ASN A 176 15.86 -5.19 1.28
C ASN A 176 14.92 -6.18 1.99
N LEU A 177 15.04 -7.48 1.71
CA LEU A 177 14.05 -8.50 2.04
C LEU A 177 13.64 -8.53 3.52
N PHE A 178 14.62 -8.56 4.44
CA PHE A 178 14.31 -8.60 5.87
C PHE A 178 13.70 -7.30 6.39
N ARG A 179 14.09 -6.14 5.83
CA ARG A 179 13.47 -4.87 6.16
C ARG A 179 12.00 -4.87 5.76
N LEU A 180 11.72 -5.32 4.54
CA LEU A 180 10.37 -5.48 4.02
C LEU A 180 9.53 -6.38 4.92
N LEU A 181 10.03 -7.58 5.26
CA LEU A 181 9.26 -8.61 5.97
C LEU A 181 9.05 -8.32 7.47
N THR A 182 10.02 -7.70 8.13
CA THR A 182 10.00 -7.56 9.61
C THR A 182 9.61 -6.17 10.08
N ARG A 183 9.87 -5.14 9.28
CA ARG A 183 9.62 -3.74 9.63
C ARG A 183 8.46 -3.18 8.83
N ASP A 184 8.57 -3.22 7.51
CA ASP A 184 7.63 -2.52 6.64
C ASP A 184 6.26 -3.25 6.64
N LEU A 185 6.27 -4.59 6.52
CA LEU A 185 5.07 -5.43 6.65
C LEU A 185 4.40 -5.33 8.03
N LYS A 186 5.20 -5.38 9.10
CA LYS A 186 4.70 -5.20 10.48
C LYS A 186 4.03 -3.83 10.66
N CYS A 187 4.60 -2.78 10.07
CA CYS A 187 4.05 -1.43 10.14
C CYS A 187 2.66 -1.38 9.51
N VAL A 188 2.50 -1.93 8.30
CA VAL A 188 1.19 -1.99 7.62
C VAL A 188 0.20 -2.85 8.40
N ALA A 189 0.62 -4.02 8.89
CA ALA A 189 -0.21 -4.91 9.70
C ALA A 189 -0.64 -4.30 11.05
N SER A 190 0.07 -3.27 11.52
CA SER A 190 -0.24 -2.55 12.76
C SER A 190 -1.14 -1.32 12.54
N GLY A 191 -1.33 -0.88 11.30
CA GLY A 191 -2.18 0.27 10.95
C GLY A 191 -1.74 1.54 11.68
N ASP A 192 -2.67 2.18 12.37
CA ASP A 192 -2.46 3.41 13.16
C ASP A 192 -1.47 3.21 14.32
N LEU A 193 -1.26 1.98 14.79
CA LEU A 193 -0.32 1.68 15.88
C LEU A 193 1.14 1.70 15.43
N CYS A 194 1.41 1.84 14.12
CA CYS A 194 2.76 2.04 13.60
C CYS A 194 3.12 3.54 13.64
N VAL A 195 3.85 3.94 14.69
CA VAL A 195 4.33 5.30 14.96
C VAL A 195 5.84 5.41 14.93
#